data_AF-A0A7S2P3D2-F1
#
_entry.id   AF-A0A7S2P3D2-F1
#
_cell.length_a   1.000
_cell.length_b   1.000
_cell.length_c   1.000
_cell.angle_alpha   90.00
_cell.angle_beta   90.00
_cell.angle_gamma   90.00
#
_symmetry.space_group_name_H-M   'P 1'
#
loop_
_entity.id
_entity.type
_entity.pdbx_description
1 polymer ?
#
loop_
_entity_poly.entity_id
_entity_poly.type
_entity_poly.pdbx_seq_one_letter_code
_entity_poly.pdbx_strand_id
1 'polypeptide(L)'
;DFALDVSYCYAVGDEGAAAAAEVLFQSPKLAKMSLDFSDSGVGDQGLQSLVENLAHAEHLVSLSLRCRNLQALTDAGVLALFSVLPKVPRLREVGMCFSGCSAISKSPFDALPDHIPHMPSLMRLETEVADTGVSASDIASVRNRLSARPASSVSAKQSVLTWLRARDQWETDNIVKQARGHWNSRAADDSKGKGKG
;
A
#
# COMPACT_ATOMS: atom_id res chain seq x y z
N ASP A 1 13.80 4.75 -7.53
CA ASP A 1 12.34 4.70 -7.32
C ASP A 1 11.71 3.99 -8.50
N PHE A 2 10.63 3.25 -8.28
CA PHE A 2 9.93 2.49 -9.33
C PHE A 2 8.42 2.69 -9.24
N ALA A 3 7.76 2.53 -10.38
CA ALA A 3 6.33 2.73 -10.60
C ALA A 3 5.77 1.64 -11.51
N LEU A 4 4.68 0.99 -11.10
CA LEU A 4 3.82 0.18 -11.95
C LEU A 4 2.40 0.72 -11.87
N ASP A 5 1.88 1.13 -13.03
CA ASP A 5 0.45 1.37 -13.25
C ASP A 5 -0.09 0.19 -14.05
N VAL A 6 -1.05 -0.54 -13.47
CA VAL A 6 -1.91 -1.49 -14.19
C VAL A 6 -3.38 -1.25 -13.82
N SER A 7 -3.72 0.01 -13.51
CA SER A 7 -5.09 0.37 -13.20
C SER A 7 -6.01 0.16 -14.41
N TYR A 8 -7.25 -0.27 -14.16
CA TYR A 8 -8.24 -0.66 -15.18
C TYR A 8 -7.81 -1.81 -16.11
N CYS A 9 -6.68 -2.47 -15.85
CA CYS A 9 -6.23 -3.63 -16.62
C CYS A 9 -6.83 -4.93 -16.07
N TYR A 10 -8.16 -5.12 -16.24
CA TYR A 10 -8.92 -6.26 -15.72
C TYR A 10 -8.36 -7.65 -16.06
N ALA A 11 -7.53 -7.77 -17.11
CA ALA A 11 -6.86 -9.00 -17.52
C ALA A 11 -5.56 -9.30 -16.75
N VAL A 12 -5.19 -8.48 -15.76
CA VAL A 12 -4.08 -8.76 -14.84
C VAL A 12 -4.48 -9.86 -13.86
N GLY A 13 -5.53 -9.62 -13.06
CA GLY A 13 -5.98 -10.59 -12.06
C GLY A 13 -4.88 -11.06 -11.12
N ASP A 14 -5.10 -12.20 -10.47
CA ASP A 14 -4.12 -12.76 -9.53
C ASP A 14 -2.83 -13.23 -10.22
N GLU A 15 -2.94 -13.84 -11.41
CA GLU A 15 -1.81 -14.35 -12.18
C GLU A 15 -0.86 -13.22 -12.64
N GLY A 16 -1.40 -12.11 -13.12
CA GLY A 16 -0.61 -10.94 -13.54
C GLY A 16 0.02 -10.19 -12.36
N ALA A 17 -0.63 -10.18 -11.19
CA ALA A 17 -0.02 -9.64 -9.98
C ALA A 17 1.14 -10.52 -9.46
N ALA A 18 1.00 -11.85 -9.54
CA ALA A 18 2.08 -12.78 -9.23
C ALA A 18 3.26 -12.63 -10.22
N ALA A 19 3.00 -12.59 -11.53
CA ALA A 19 4.03 -12.37 -12.54
C ALA A 19 4.73 -11.00 -12.40
N ALA A 20 4.00 -9.95 -11.99
CA ALA A 20 4.62 -8.67 -11.61
C ALA A 20 5.55 -8.84 -10.40
N ALA A 21 5.11 -9.54 -9.35
CA ALA A 21 5.90 -9.78 -8.14
C ALA A 21 7.25 -10.44 -8.44
N GLU A 22 7.27 -11.51 -9.26
CA GLU A 22 8.49 -12.21 -9.65
C GLU A 22 9.56 -11.27 -10.21
N VAL A 23 9.18 -10.29 -11.05
CA VAL A 23 10.11 -9.34 -11.68
C VAL A 23 10.48 -8.19 -10.75
N LEU A 24 9.51 -7.66 -9.98
CA LEU A 24 9.70 -6.47 -9.13
C LEU A 24 10.79 -6.67 -8.08
N PHE A 25 10.85 -7.85 -7.47
CA PHE A 25 11.72 -8.11 -6.33
C PHE A 25 13.10 -8.67 -6.69
N GLN A 26 13.35 -8.94 -7.99
CA GLN A 26 14.70 -9.22 -8.51
C GLN A 26 15.60 -7.97 -8.61
N SER A 27 15.11 -6.77 -8.27
CA SER A 27 15.83 -5.49 -8.42
C SER A 27 16.59 -5.07 -7.14
N PRO A 28 17.91 -5.31 -6.99
CA PRO A 28 18.63 -5.24 -5.71
C PRO A 28 18.94 -3.82 -5.20
N LYS A 29 18.26 -2.79 -5.71
CA LYS A 29 18.51 -1.37 -5.36
C LYS A 29 17.21 -0.55 -5.18
N LEU A 30 16.07 -1.21 -5.01
CA LEU A 30 14.78 -0.53 -5.02
C LEU A 30 14.45 0.17 -3.70
N ALA A 31 14.79 1.46 -3.59
CA ALA A 31 14.57 2.27 -2.39
C ALA A 31 13.11 2.74 -2.20
N LYS A 32 12.35 2.93 -3.28
CA LYS A 32 10.92 3.26 -3.23
C LYS A 32 10.16 2.53 -4.33
N MET A 33 8.94 2.09 -4.01
CA MET A 33 8.04 1.36 -4.90
C MET A 33 6.64 1.97 -4.85
N SER A 34 6.05 2.24 -6.01
CA SER A 34 4.63 2.61 -6.14
C SER A 34 3.91 1.67 -7.10
N LEU A 35 2.77 1.13 -6.67
CA LEU A 35 1.97 0.14 -7.39
C LEU A 35 0.50 0.58 -7.39
N ASP A 36 -0.11 0.68 -8.58
CA ASP A 36 -1.56 0.90 -8.72
C ASP A 36 -2.20 -0.29 -9.46
N PHE A 37 -3.01 -1.04 -8.69
CA PHE A 37 -3.83 -2.16 -9.11
C PHE A 37 -5.34 -1.83 -9.02
N SER A 38 -5.72 -0.54 -8.99
CA SER A 38 -7.15 -0.14 -9.01
C SER A 38 -7.87 -0.78 -10.20
N ASP A 39 -9.04 -1.39 -9.98
CA ASP A 39 -9.86 -1.95 -11.08
C ASP A 39 -9.12 -2.99 -11.97
N SER A 40 -8.13 -3.70 -11.44
CA SER A 40 -7.28 -4.67 -12.20
C SER A 40 -7.73 -6.14 -12.10
N GLY A 41 -8.81 -6.43 -11.36
CA GLY A 41 -9.31 -7.79 -11.14
C GLY A 41 -8.55 -8.63 -10.10
N VAL A 42 -7.48 -8.09 -9.50
CA VAL A 42 -6.73 -8.72 -8.39
C VAL A 42 -7.63 -9.01 -7.18
N GLY A 43 -7.42 -10.16 -6.55
CA GLY A 43 -8.00 -10.53 -5.26
C GLY A 43 -6.95 -10.90 -4.22
N ASP A 44 -7.34 -11.74 -3.26
CA ASP A 44 -6.47 -12.13 -2.15
C ASP A 44 -5.18 -12.84 -2.57
N GLN A 45 -5.22 -13.69 -3.61
CA GLN A 45 -4.05 -14.47 -4.04
C GLN A 45 -3.02 -13.62 -4.78
N GLY A 46 -3.46 -12.73 -5.68
CA GLY A 46 -2.57 -11.80 -6.37
C GLY A 46 -1.90 -10.83 -5.42
N LEU A 47 -2.65 -10.33 -4.42
CA LEU A 47 -2.04 -9.53 -3.36
C LEU A 47 -1.07 -10.38 -2.51
N GLN A 48 -1.42 -11.62 -2.15
CA GLN A 48 -0.54 -12.51 -1.39
C GLN A 48 0.80 -12.75 -2.11
N SER A 49 0.79 -13.17 -3.38
CA SER A 49 2.01 -13.38 -4.18
C SER A 49 2.85 -12.11 -4.33
N LEU A 50 2.20 -10.95 -4.41
CA LEU A 50 2.86 -9.65 -4.46
C LEU A 50 3.52 -9.26 -3.13
N VAL A 51 2.88 -9.54 -1.99
CA VAL A 51 3.41 -9.12 -0.68
C VAL A 51 4.41 -10.11 -0.11
N GLU A 52 4.32 -11.41 -0.37
CA GLU A 52 5.30 -12.39 0.12
C GLU A 52 6.73 -12.04 -0.33
N ASN A 53 6.87 -11.53 -1.56
CA ASN A 53 8.15 -11.11 -2.10
C ASN A 53 8.68 -9.76 -1.56
N LEU A 54 7.84 -8.93 -0.89
CA LEU A 54 8.31 -7.71 -0.19
C LEU A 54 9.37 -8.02 0.87
N ALA A 55 9.35 -9.23 1.48
CA ALA A 55 10.34 -9.65 2.46
C ALA A 55 11.77 -9.64 1.91
N HIS A 56 11.95 -9.84 0.60
CA HIS A 56 13.26 -9.81 -0.08
C HIS A 56 13.70 -8.38 -0.47
N ALA A 57 12.86 -7.36 -0.26
CA ALA A 57 13.14 -5.99 -0.64
C ALA A 57 14.05 -5.27 0.38
N GLU A 58 15.27 -5.78 0.59
CA GLU A 58 16.22 -5.31 1.63
C GLU A 58 16.49 -3.81 1.63
N HIS A 59 16.38 -3.17 0.47
CA HIS A 59 16.64 -1.74 0.26
C HIS A 59 15.39 -0.85 0.34
N LEU A 60 14.18 -1.40 0.45
CA LEU A 60 12.92 -0.67 0.35
C LEU A 60 12.67 0.19 1.60
N VAL A 61 12.48 1.50 1.39
CA VAL A 61 12.26 2.50 2.44
C VAL A 61 10.84 3.08 2.38
N SER A 62 10.26 3.18 1.18
CA SER A 62 8.91 3.74 0.96
C SER A 62 8.09 2.86 0.02
N LEU A 63 6.94 2.37 0.48
CA LEU A 63 5.98 1.57 -0.29
C LEU A 63 4.66 2.34 -0.43
N SER A 64 4.18 2.49 -1.66
CA SER A 64 2.83 2.96 -1.98
C SER A 64 2.10 1.87 -2.76
N LEU A 65 1.04 1.33 -2.17
CA LEU A 65 0.16 0.34 -2.77
C LEU A 65 -1.26 0.92 -2.88
N ARG A 66 -1.89 0.72 -4.03
CA ARG A 66 -3.28 1.14 -4.27
C ARG A 66 -4.04 0.00 -4.93
N CYS A 67 -5.09 -0.43 -4.24
CA CYS A 67 -5.92 -1.58 -4.51
C CYS A 67 -7.37 -1.13 -4.37
N ARG A 68 -7.84 -0.27 -5.30
CA ARG A 68 -9.22 0.26 -5.27
C ARG A 68 -10.17 -0.59 -6.10
N ASN A 69 -11.44 -0.61 -5.69
CA ASN A 69 -12.55 -1.28 -6.38
C ASN A 69 -12.37 -2.80 -6.62
N LEU A 70 -11.41 -3.44 -5.94
CA LEU A 70 -11.13 -4.87 -6.09
C LEU A 70 -12.14 -5.71 -5.30
N GLN A 71 -13.21 -6.14 -5.98
CA GLN A 71 -14.30 -6.90 -5.34
C GLN A 71 -13.90 -8.33 -4.92
N ALA A 72 -12.75 -8.84 -5.40
CA ALA A 72 -12.18 -10.13 -5.01
C ALA A 72 -11.13 -10.03 -3.88
N LEU A 73 -10.84 -8.82 -3.39
CA LEU A 73 -9.91 -8.58 -2.29
C LEU A 73 -10.69 -8.51 -0.96
N THR A 74 -10.29 -9.32 0.01
CA THR A 74 -10.96 -9.46 1.31
C THR A 74 -10.00 -9.20 2.47
N ASP A 75 -10.44 -9.48 3.69
CA ASP A 75 -9.58 -9.47 4.89
C ASP A 75 -8.33 -10.35 4.74
N ALA A 76 -8.38 -11.44 3.96
CA ALA A 76 -7.27 -12.38 3.85
C ALA A 76 -6.03 -11.76 3.18
N GLY A 77 -6.20 -11.05 2.05
CA GLY A 77 -5.11 -10.36 1.36
C GLY A 77 -4.53 -9.21 2.19
N VAL A 78 -5.36 -8.47 2.93
CA VAL A 78 -4.90 -7.38 3.81
C VAL A 78 -4.13 -7.94 5.02
N LEU A 79 -4.58 -9.06 5.61
CA LEU A 79 -3.86 -9.77 6.66
C LEU A 79 -2.53 -10.35 6.15
N ALA A 80 -2.49 -10.89 4.93
CA ALA A 80 -1.25 -11.35 4.29
C ALA A 80 -0.23 -10.21 4.19
N LEU A 81 -0.65 -9.03 3.71
CA LEU A 81 0.19 -7.82 3.66
C LEU A 81 0.71 -7.43 5.05
N PHE A 82 -0.17 -7.31 6.05
CA PHE A 82 0.24 -6.94 7.42
C PHE A 82 1.18 -7.98 8.05
N SER A 83 1.08 -9.26 7.67
CA SER A 83 2.02 -10.31 8.10
C SER A 83 3.43 -10.18 7.51
N VAL A 84 3.59 -9.48 6.37
CA VAL A 84 4.88 -9.31 5.68
C VAL A 84 5.52 -7.95 5.92
N LEU A 85 4.77 -6.86 6.17
CA LEU A 85 5.35 -5.54 6.45
C LEU A 85 6.44 -5.56 7.58
N PRO A 86 6.30 -6.32 8.69
CA PRO A 86 7.38 -6.50 9.68
C PRO A 86 8.67 -7.14 9.17
N LYS A 87 8.62 -7.87 8.05
CA LYS A 87 9.76 -8.59 7.46
C LYS A 87 10.60 -7.69 6.53
N VAL A 88 10.16 -6.45 6.25
CA VAL A 88 10.85 -5.52 5.34
C VAL A 88 11.75 -4.57 6.16
N PRO A 89 13.06 -4.85 6.30
CA PRO A 89 13.86 -4.34 7.43
C PRO A 89 14.08 -2.82 7.43
N ARG A 90 14.07 -2.19 6.24
CA ARG A 90 14.34 -0.75 6.06
C ARG A 90 13.08 0.08 5.82
N LEU A 91 11.90 -0.52 5.88
CA LEU A 91 10.65 0.13 5.53
C LEU A 91 10.30 1.21 6.56
N ARG A 92 10.24 2.47 6.11
CA ARG A 92 9.96 3.65 6.93
C ARG A 92 8.62 4.26 6.62
N GLU A 93 8.18 4.18 5.37
CA GLU A 93 6.95 4.79 4.89
C GLU A 93 6.11 3.72 4.19
N VAL A 94 4.87 3.56 4.65
CA VAL A 94 3.90 2.63 4.05
C VAL A 94 2.61 3.39 3.78
N GLY A 95 2.12 3.26 2.56
CA GLY A 95 0.84 3.78 2.10
C GLY A 95 0.03 2.72 1.38
N MET A 96 -1.23 2.54 1.78
CA MET A 96 -2.12 1.47 1.32
C MET A 96 -3.56 1.99 1.16
N CYS A 97 -4.03 2.17 -0.07
CA CYS A 97 -5.39 2.63 -0.37
C CYS A 97 -6.24 1.44 -0.85
N PHE A 98 -7.34 1.16 -0.13
CA PHE A 98 -8.24 0.02 -0.34
C PHE A 98 -9.68 0.45 -0.70
N SER A 99 -9.85 1.70 -1.14
CA SER A 99 -11.17 2.32 -1.31
C SER A 99 -12.04 1.56 -2.33
N GLY A 100 -13.31 1.29 -1.98
CA GLY A 100 -14.26 0.55 -2.82
C GLY A 100 -14.11 -0.99 -2.79
N CYS A 101 -13.20 -1.54 -1.99
CA CYS A 101 -13.07 -2.99 -1.78
C CYS A 101 -14.08 -3.46 -0.73
N SER A 102 -15.32 -3.67 -1.18
CA SER A 102 -16.50 -3.88 -0.32
C SER A 102 -16.41 -5.10 0.62
N ALA A 103 -15.61 -6.11 0.28
CA ALA A 103 -15.41 -7.32 1.06
C ALA A 103 -14.34 -7.21 2.18
N ILE A 104 -13.66 -6.07 2.31
CA ILE A 104 -12.74 -5.80 3.41
C ILE A 104 -13.55 -5.30 4.62
N SER A 105 -13.41 -5.99 5.75
CA SER A 105 -13.98 -5.61 7.04
C SER A 105 -12.94 -4.90 7.92
N LYS A 106 -13.32 -4.62 9.17
CA LYS A 106 -12.39 -4.10 10.16
C LYS A 106 -11.34 -5.09 10.67
N SER A 107 -11.53 -6.40 10.48
CA SER A 107 -10.71 -7.45 11.09
C SER A 107 -9.19 -7.25 10.91
N PRO A 108 -8.66 -6.91 9.72
CA PRO A 108 -7.23 -6.69 9.52
C PRO A 108 -6.73 -5.47 10.29
N PHE A 109 -7.54 -4.40 10.33
CA PHE A 109 -7.22 -3.15 11.02
C PHE A 109 -7.34 -3.29 12.54
N ASP A 110 -8.22 -4.16 13.02
CA ASP A 110 -8.32 -4.53 14.44
C ASP A 110 -7.07 -5.31 14.89
N ALA A 111 -6.42 -6.08 14.02
CA ALA A 111 -5.15 -6.78 14.29
C ALA A 111 -3.89 -5.91 14.06
N LEU A 112 -3.96 -4.89 13.20
CA LEU A 112 -2.83 -4.01 12.85
C LEU A 112 -2.00 -3.49 14.05
N PRO A 113 -2.58 -3.12 15.21
CA PRO A 113 -1.79 -2.73 16.39
C PRO A 113 -0.74 -3.77 16.80
N ASP A 114 -1.01 -5.06 16.67
CA ASP A 114 -0.10 -6.10 17.13
C ASP A 114 1.08 -6.33 16.18
N HIS A 115 0.98 -5.90 14.92
CA HIS A 115 2.11 -5.88 13.97
C HIS A 115 3.08 -4.71 14.21
N ILE A 116 2.61 -3.56 14.72
CA ILE A 116 3.41 -2.32 14.88
C ILE A 116 4.74 -2.49 15.66
N PRO A 117 4.84 -3.24 16.79
CA PRO A 117 6.10 -3.42 17.52
C PRO A 117 7.20 -4.10 16.69
N HIS A 118 6.79 -4.89 15.70
CA HIS A 118 7.68 -5.62 14.80
C HIS A 118 8.11 -4.79 13.58
N MET A 119 7.68 -3.53 13.49
CA MET A 119 8.11 -2.55 12.47
C MET A 119 8.84 -1.35 13.11
N PRO A 120 9.99 -1.55 13.80
CA PRO A 120 10.68 -0.49 14.55
C PRO A 120 11.22 0.63 13.67
N SER A 121 11.45 0.36 12.37
CA SER A 121 11.88 1.35 11.37
C SER A 121 10.75 2.29 10.91
N LEU A 122 9.48 1.99 11.21
CA LEU A 122 8.32 2.66 10.63
C LEU A 122 8.18 4.10 11.13
N MET A 123 8.41 5.04 10.21
CA MET A 123 8.29 6.49 10.43
C MET A 123 6.95 7.04 9.96
N ARG A 124 6.21 6.30 9.12
CA ARG A 124 4.89 6.67 8.60
C ARG A 124 4.10 5.44 8.17
N LEU A 125 2.88 5.37 8.67
CA LEU A 125 1.81 4.54 8.15
C LEU A 125 0.66 5.50 7.83
N GLU A 126 0.74 6.18 6.68
CA GLU A 126 -0.30 7.09 6.14
C GLU A 126 -1.24 6.24 5.06
N THR A 127 -3.46 5.50 5.00
CA THR A 127 -4.44 4.50 4.45
C THR A 127 -5.79 5.15 4.30
N GLU A 128 -6.51 4.66 3.31
CA GLU A 128 -7.84 5.06 2.92
C GLU A 128 -8.65 3.77 2.73
N VAL A 129 -9.75 3.68 3.48
CA VAL A 129 -10.67 2.52 3.52
C VAL A 129 -12.09 2.98 3.19
N ALA A 130 -12.20 4.02 2.37
CA ALA A 130 -13.47 4.58 1.93
C ALA A 130 -14.30 3.51 1.22
N ASP A 131 -15.61 3.48 1.46
CA ASP A 131 -16.52 2.57 0.76
C ASP A 131 -16.13 1.06 0.93
N THR A 132 -15.62 0.72 2.13
CA THR A 132 -15.37 -0.65 2.62
C THR A 132 -16.25 -0.95 3.85
N GLY A 133 -16.13 -2.14 4.45
CA GLY A 133 -16.79 -2.51 5.71
C GLY A 133 -16.19 -1.90 6.98
N VAL A 134 -15.24 -0.96 6.90
CA VAL A 134 -14.59 -0.33 8.07
C VAL A 134 -15.33 0.95 8.50
N SER A 135 -15.89 0.98 9.71
CA SER A 135 -16.62 2.16 10.19
C SER A 135 -15.71 3.23 10.82
N ALA A 136 -16.18 4.48 10.87
CA ALA A 136 -15.50 5.57 11.58
C ALA A 136 -15.28 5.28 13.09
N SER A 137 -16.13 4.45 13.71
CA SER A 137 -15.97 3.94 15.07
C SER A 137 -14.84 2.93 15.21
N ASP A 138 -14.66 2.03 14.25
CA ASP A 138 -13.55 1.07 14.25
C ASP A 138 -12.22 1.79 14.03
N ILE A 139 -12.21 2.78 13.13
CA ILE A 139 -11.10 3.73 12.94
C ILE A 139 -10.68 4.39 14.26
N ALA A 140 -11.65 4.88 15.05
CA ALA A 140 -11.37 5.47 16.36
C ALA A 140 -10.85 4.43 17.38
N SER A 141 -11.40 3.21 17.39
CA SER A 141 -10.94 2.10 18.24
C SER A 141 -9.48 1.70 17.97
N VAL A 142 -9.10 1.57 16.71
CA VAL A 142 -7.72 1.28 16.28
C VAL A 142 -6.78 2.43 16.71
N ARG A 143 -7.16 3.69 16.42
CA ARG A 143 -6.38 4.88 16.81
C ARG A 143 -6.15 4.98 18.32
N ASN A 144 -7.17 4.68 19.13
CA ASN A 144 -7.09 4.72 20.59
C ASN A 144 -6.17 3.62 21.16
N ARG A 145 -6.22 2.39 20.62
CA ARG A 145 -5.29 1.31 21.00
C ARG A 145 -3.84 1.64 20.64
N LEU A 146 -3.62 2.33 19.53
CA LEU A 146 -2.29 2.75 19.08
C LEU A 146 -1.71 3.89 19.92
N SER A 147 -2.53 4.89 20.30
CA SER A 147 -2.08 6.03 21.10
C SER A 147 -1.71 5.65 22.55
N ALA A 148 -2.44 4.70 23.14
CA ALA A 148 -2.31 4.24 24.53
C ALA A 148 -1.01 3.48 24.86
N ARG A 149 -0.24 3.03 23.86
CA ARG A 149 0.96 2.21 24.07
C ARG A 149 2.15 3.01 24.62
N PRO A 150 3.09 2.40 25.39
CA PRO A 150 4.27 3.09 25.92
C PRO A 150 5.21 3.60 24.82
N ALA A 151 5.96 4.67 25.11
CA ALA A 151 6.62 5.52 24.11
C ALA A 151 8.03 5.07 23.68
N SER A 152 8.23 3.79 23.35
CA SER A 152 9.53 3.28 22.85
C SER A 152 9.90 3.76 21.44
N SER A 153 8.93 4.25 20.66
CA SER A 153 9.18 4.96 19.40
C SER A 153 8.32 6.22 19.30
N VAL A 154 8.95 7.38 19.51
CA VAL A 154 8.33 8.71 19.30
C VAL A 154 7.95 8.88 17.83
N SER A 155 8.77 8.34 16.91
CA SER A 155 8.53 8.34 15.47
C SER A 155 7.22 7.64 15.09
N ALA A 156 6.97 6.44 15.65
CA ALA A 156 5.74 5.72 15.36
C ALA A 156 4.50 6.47 15.88
N LYS A 157 4.57 7.06 17.08
CA LYS A 157 3.44 7.81 17.65
C LYS A 157 3.03 9.02 16.81
N GLN A 158 3.98 9.80 16.31
CA GLN A 158 3.66 11.04 15.61
C GLN A 158 2.91 10.80 14.29
N SER A 159 3.22 9.71 13.59
CA SER A 159 2.72 9.46 12.23
C SER A 159 1.60 8.42 12.15
N VAL A 160 1.43 7.57 13.17
CA VAL A 160 0.26 6.67 13.28
C VAL A 160 -1.01 7.44 13.68
N LEU A 161 -0.87 8.55 14.41
CA LEU A 161 -2.00 9.41 14.79
C LEU A 161 -2.71 10.08 13.60
N THR A 162 -2.03 10.25 12.47
CA THR A 162 -2.55 10.92 11.27
C THR A 162 -3.72 10.18 10.61
N TRP A 163 -3.93 8.89 10.93
CA TRP A 163 -4.41 7.96 9.89
C TRP A 163 -5.62 7.08 10.18
N LEU A 164 -5.99 6.32 9.13
CA LEU A 164 -7.35 5.97 8.72
C LEU A 164 -8.19 7.24 8.41
N ARG A 165 -8.16 7.67 7.14
CA ARG A 165 -9.02 8.75 6.58
C ARG A 165 -10.20 8.13 5.82
N ALA A 166 -11.37 8.77 5.93
CA ALA A 166 -12.61 8.28 5.32
C ALA A 166 -12.81 8.72 3.86
N ARG A 167 -12.16 9.81 3.40
CA ARG A 167 -12.06 10.22 1.98
C ARG A 167 -11.18 11.46 1.74
N ASP A 168 -10.96 11.75 0.46
CA ASP A 168 -10.66 13.05 -0.16
C ASP A 168 -9.26 13.70 0.03
N GLN A 169 -8.23 12.99 0.52
CA GLN A 169 -6.84 13.55 0.53
C GLN A 169 -5.71 12.65 0.01
N TRP A 170 -5.93 11.37 -0.29
CA TRP A 170 -4.86 10.49 -0.80
C TRP A 170 -4.19 10.99 -2.10
N GLU A 171 -4.95 11.66 -2.97
CA GLU A 171 -4.43 12.31 -4.20
C GLU A 171 -3.48 13.49 -3.90
N THR A 172 -3.46 14.00 -2.65
CA THR A 172 -2.69 15.17 -2.22
C THR A 172 -1.50 14.85 -1.31
N ASP A 173 -1.40 13.63 -0.78
CA ASP A 173 -0.32 13.23 0.13
C ASP A 173 1.02 13.06 -0.61
N ASN A 174 2.14 13.36 0.06
CA ASN A 174 3.44 13.54 -0.60
C ASN A 174 4.04 12.26 -1.19
N ILE A 175 3.71 11.07 -0.66
CA ILE A 175 4.14 9.79 -1.23
C ILE A 175 3.51 9.60 -2.62
N VAL A 176 2.19 9.83 -2.73
CA VAL A 176 1.43 9.72 -3.98
C VAL A 176 1.83 10.81 -4.98
N LYS A 177 2.19 12.01 -4.51
CA LYS A 177 2.76 13.06 -5.37
C LYS A 177 4.15 12.72 -5.90
N GLN A 178 5.04 12.13 -5.08
CA GLN A 178 6.34 11.65 -5.58
C GLN A 178 6.17 10.52 -6.59
N ALA A 179 5.20 9.62 -6.39
CA ALA A 179 4.81 8.65 -7.41
C ALA A 179 4.30 9.34 -8.69
N ARG A 180 3.19 10.08 -8.64
CA ARG A 180 2.59 10.77 -9.80
C ARG A 180 3.55 11.68 -10.56
N GLY A 181 4.52 12.29 -9.87
CA GLY A 181 5.59 13.08 -10.50
C GLY A 181 6.41 12.27 -11.53
N HIS A 182 6.68 10.99 -11.25
CA HIS A 182 7.31 10.06 -12.20
C HIS A 182 6.37 9.54 -13.29
N TRP A 183 5.05 9.57 -13.07
CA TRP A 183 4.06 9.00 -14.00
C TRP A 183 3.69 10.04 -15.06
N ASN A 184 3.39 11.27 -14.62
CA ASN A 184 3.11 12.41 -15.48
C ASN A 184 4.34 12.84 -16.31
N SER A 185 5.56 12.68 -15.81
CA SER A 185 6.78 13.01 -16.57
C SER A 185 7.02 12.02 -17.71
N ARG A 186 6.89 10.71 -17.47
CA ARG A 186 6.98 9.70 -18.55
C ARG A 186 5.91 9.90 -19.63
N ALA A 187 4.65 10.11 -19.23
CA ALA A 187 3.56 10.39 -20.17
C ALA A 187 3.81 11.68 -21.00
N ALA A 188 4.53 12.66 -20.46
CA ALA A 188 4.88 13.91 -21.14
C ALA A 188 6.07 13.80 -22.12
N ASP A 189 6.85 12.71 -22.06
CA ASP A 189 7.90 12.39 -23.03
C ASP A 189 7.38 11.44 -24.12
N ASP A 190 6.62 10.40 -23.77
CA ASP A 190 6.02 9.49 -24.75
C ASP A 190 5.03 10.22 -25.69
N SER A 191 4.32 11.23 -25.19
CA SER A 191 3.46 12.11 -26.01
C SER A 191 4.22 13.10 -26.91
N LYS A 192 5.55 13.22 -26.77
CA LYS A 192 6.42 13.99 -27.69
C LYS A 192 7.16 13.11 -28.70
N GLY A 193 7.22 11.79 -28.49
CA GLY A 193 7.96 10.87 -29.35
C GLY A 193 7.33 10.64 -30.73
N LYS A 194 6.00 10.75 -30.86
CA LYS A 194 5.28 10.50 -32.14
C LYS A 194 5.00 11.81 -32.89
N GLY A 195 6.07 12.48 -33.34
CA GLY A 195 5.98 13.88 -33.79
C GLY A 195 6.89 14.34 -34.94
N LYS A 196 7.66 13.46 -35.60
CA LYS A 196 8.31 13.64 -36.93
C LYS A 196 9.12 12.39 -37.30
N GLY A 197 9.12 12.02 -38.58
CA GLY A 197 9.73 10.81 -39.14
C GLY A 197 8.89 10.32 -40.30
#